data_AF-A0A150J0Z0-F1
#
_entry.id   AF-A0A150J0Z0-F1
#
_cell.length_a   1.000
_cell.length_b   1.000
_cell.length_c   1.000
_cell.angle_alpha   90.00
_cell.angle_beta   90.00
_cell.angle_gamma   90.00
#
_symmetry.space_group_name_H-M   'P 1'
#
loop_
_entity.id
_entity.type
_entity.pdbx_description
1 polymer ?
#
loop_
_entity_poly.entity_id
_entity_poly.type
_entity_poly.pdbx_seq_one_letter_code
_entity_poly.pdbx_strand_id
1 'polypeptide(L)' 'MKDSGKKGMYKPFFTKSFSSIYVHFNEGIKKIVDESIDIICESPERGKPLRHYKNIRSKRVGVLRII' A
#
# COMPACT_ATOMS: atom_id res chain seq x y z
N MET A 1 -2.96 -33.14 3.79
CA MET A 1 -2.70 -32.31 2.59
C MET A 1 -2.50 -30.89 3.07
N LYS A 2 -1.37 -30.25 2.75
CA LYS A 2 -1.13 -28.84 3.11
C LYS A 2 -2.02 -28.00 2.19
N ASP A 3 -2.98 -27.28 2.76
CA ASP A 3 -3.69 -26.22 2.06
C ASP A 3 -2.68 -25.18 1.59
N SER A 4 -2.19 -25.33 0.36
CA SER A 4 -1.62 -24.25 -0.44
C SER A 4 -2.77 -23.38 -0.93
N GLY A 5 -3.50 -22.77 0.01
CA GLY A 5 -4.41 -21.68 -0.29
C GLY A 5 -3.58 -20.54 -0.86
N LYS A 6 -3.81 -20.19 -2.12
CA LYS A 6 -3.31 -18.95 -2.71
C LYS A 6 -3.56 -17.84 -1.68
N LYS A 7 -2.50 -17.30 -1.06
CA LYS A 7 -2.59 -16.08 -0.25
C LYS A 7 -3.27 -15.05 -1.15
N GLY A 8 -4.54 -14.76 -0.88
CA GLY A 8 -5.35 -13.91 -1.74
C GLY A 8 -4.69 -12.55 -1.81
N MET A 9 -4.34 -12.11 -3.02
CA MET A 9 -3.85 -10.76 -3.27
C MET A 9 -4.90 -9.79 -2.74
N TYR A 10 -4.53 -8.93 -1.78
CA TYR A 10 -5.46 -7.97 -1.22
C TYR A 10 -5.88 -6.99 -2.32
N LYS A 11 -7.19 -6.69 -2.42
CA LYS A 11 -7.66 -5.68 -3.36
C LYS A 11 -7.47 -4.28 -2.74
N PRO A 12 -6.82 -3.33 -3.41
CA PRO A 12 -6.63 -2.00 -2.86
C PRO A 12 -7.96 -1.24 -2.79
N PHE A 13 -8.14 -0.47 -1.72
CA PHE A 13 -9.21 0.51 -1.58
C PHE A 13 -8.59 1.84 -1.15
N PHE A 14 -8.94 2.91 -1.85
CA PHE A 14 -8.33 4.22 -1.64
C PHE A 14 -9.29 5.17 -0.95
N THR A 15 -8.78 5.93 0.02
CA THR A 15 -9.53 7.00 0.66
C THR A 15 -9.70 8.18 -0.30
N LYS A 16 -10.73 9.00 -0.06
CA LYS A 16 -10.92 10.26 -0.83
C LYS A 16 -9.68 11.15 -0.75
N SER A 17 -9.02 11.21 0.40
CA SER A 17 -7.80 11.97 0.62
C SER A 17 -6.65 11.46 -0.25
N PHE A 18 -6.46 10.14 -0.36
CA PHE A 18 -5.47 9.57 -1.25
C PHE A 18 -5.75 9.94 -2.70
N SER A 19 -6.97 9.73 -3.18
CA SER A 19 -7.34 10.05 -4.57
C SER A 19 -7.15 11.53 -4.90
N SER A 20 -7.46 12.43 -3.95
CA SER A 20 -7.27 13.87 -4.11
C SER A 20 -5.80 14.28 -4.17
N ILE A 21 -4.89 13.53 -3.56
CA ILE A 21 -3.45 13.80 -3.63
C ILE A 21 -2.86 13.18 -4.91
N TYR A 22 -3.24 11.94 -5.21
CA TYR A 22 -2.72 11.14 -6.32
C TYR A 22 -2.97 11.80 -7.68
N VAL A 23 -4.09 12.51 -7.86
CA VAL A 23 -4.40 13.22 -9.12
C VAL A 23 -3.32 14.25 -9.49
N HIS A 24 -2.65 14.84 -8.50
CA HIS A 24 -1.61 15.85 -8.70
C HIS A 24 -0.20 15.27 -8.91
N PHE A 25 -0.03 13.95 -8.84
CA PHE A 25 1.27 13.33 -9.09
C PHE A 25 1.60 13.30 -10.59
N ASN A 26 2.88 13.50 -10.90
CA ASN A 26 3.41 13.24 -12.23
C ASN A 26 3.47 11.72 -12.50
N GLU A 27 3.62 11.33 -13.77
CA GLU A 27 3.60 9.92 -14.19
C GLU A 27 4.67 9.07 -13.51
N GLY A 28 5.88 9.62 -13.30
CA GLY A 28 6.96 8.91 -12.63
C GLY A 28 6.62 8.55 -11.18
N ILE A 29 6.04 9.50 -10.43
CA ILE A 29 5.60 9.26 -9.06
C ILE A 29 4.41 8.29 -9.04
N LYS A 30 3.45 8.42 -9.96
CA LYS A 30 2.31 7.50 -10.06
C LYS A 30 2.76 6.06 -10.23
N LYS A 31 3.68 5.80 -11.18
CA LYS A 31 4.24 4.47 -11.41
C LYS A 31 4.87 3.87 -10.13
N ILE A 32 5.68 4.65 -9.42
CA ILE A 32 6.32 4.21 -8.17
C ILE A 32 5.28 3.87 -7.09
N VAL A 33 4.20 4.67 -7.01
CA VAL A 33 3.11 4.45 -6.05
C VAL A 33 2.31 3.19 -6.41
N ASP A 34 1.98 2.99 -7.68
CA ASP A 34 1.24 1.83 -8.17
C ASP A 34 2.01 0.53 -7.93
N GLU A 35 3.29 0.48 -8.31
CA GLU A 35 4.18 -0.66 -8.01
C GLU A 35 4.27 -0.92 -6.49
N SER A 36 4.28 0.16 -5.70
CA SER A 36 4.33 0.03 -4.25
C SER A 36 3.04 -0.52 -3.65
N ILE A 37 1.88 -0.18 -4.23
CA ILE A 37 0.55 -0.69 -3.87
C ILE A 37 0.48 -2.18 -4.18
N ASP A 38 0.91 -2.62 -5.35
CA ASP A 38 0.93 -4.04 -5.72
C ASP A 38 1.72 -4.87 -4.69
N ILE A 39 2.92 -4.42 -4.32
CA ILE A 39 3.74 -5.08 -3.30
C ILE A 39 3.06 -5.05 -1.92
N ILE A 40 2.35 -3.98 -1.56
CA ILE A 40 1.58 -3.92 -0.30
C ILE A 40 0.44 -4.94 -0.35
N CYS A 41 -0.25 -5.05 -1.47
CA CYS A 41 -1.35 -5.97 -1.69
C CYS A 41 -0.91 -7.44 -1.68
N GLU A 42 0.33 -7.74 -2.02
CA GLU A 42 0.92 -9.08 -1.89
C GLU A 42 1.35 -9.41 -0.45
N SER A 43 1.79 -8.42 0.33
CA SER A 43 2.38 -8.64 1.66
C SER A 43 2.19 -7.42 2.58
N PRO A 44 0.95 -7.14 3.05
CA PRO A 44 0.66 -5.95 3.85
C PRO A 44 1.39 -5.95 5.21
N GLU A 45 1.77 -7.12 5.72
CA GLU A 45 2.53 -7.29 6.95
C GLU A 45 3.94 -6.68 6.89
N ARG A 46 4.48 -6.41 5.70
CA ARG A 46 5.80 -5.77 5.51
C ARG A 46 5.81 -4.28 5.88
N GLY A 47 4.64 -3.64 6.00
CA GLY A 47 4.54 -2.27 6.50
C GLY A 47 4.83 -2.18 8.00
N LYS A 48 5.43 -1.06 8.45
CA LYS A 48 5.70 -0.79 9.87
C LYS A 48 4.41 -0.38 10.59
N PRO A 49 4.00 -1.07 11.67
CA PRO A 49 2.80 -0.70 12.42
C PRO A 49 2.94 0.69 13.04
N LEU A 50 1.88 1.49 12.98
CA LEU A 50 1.84 2.80 13.65
C LEU A 50 1.44 2.62 15.12
N ARG A 51 2.25 3.16 16.05
CA ARG A 51 2.09 2.95 17.50
C ARG A 51 0.70 3.34 18.04
N HIS A 52 0.14 4.44 17.53
CA HIS A 52 -1.12 5.00 18.01
C HIS A 52 -2.34 4.59 17.19
N TYR A 53 -2.16 3.86 16.08
CA TYR A 53 -3.25 3.50 15.18
C TYR A 53 -3.32 1.99 15.01
N LYS A 54 -4.36 1.38 15.58
CA LYS A 54 -4.59 -0.08 15.49
C LYS A 54 -4.80 -0.47 14.03
N ASN A 55 -4.12 -1.52 13.58
CA ASN A 55 -4.19 -2.08 12.22
C ASN A 55 -3.74 -1.16 11.08
N ILE A 56 -3.16 0.01 11.38
CA ILE A 56 -2.58 0.89 10.35
C ILE A 56 -1.07 0.65 10.26
N ARG A 57 -0.57 0.53 9.03
CA ARG A 57 0.83 0.25 8.75
C ARG A 57 1.35 1.26 7.74
N SER A 58 2.58 1.70 7.94
CA SER A 58 3.25 2.61 7.01
C SER A 58 4.35 1.93 6.21
N LYS A 59 4.47 2.29 4.94
CA LYS A 59 5.56 1.87 4.05
C LYS A 59 6.19 3.10 3.40
N ARG A 60 7.52 3.20 3.48
CA ARG A 60 8.27 4.27 2.80
C ARG A 60 8.42 3.92 1.33
N VAL A 61 8.15 4.90 0.47
CA VAL A 61 8.21 4.80 -0.99
C VAL A 61 9.00 6.01 -1.50
N GLY A 62 10.32 5.90 -1.53
CA GLY A 62 11.22 7.02 -1.81
C GLY A 62 11.05 8.17 -0.80
N VAL A 63 10.61 9.32 -1.29
CA VAL A 63 10.27 10.52 -0.50
C VAL A 63 8.85 10.49 0.08
N LEU A 64 8.01 9.55 -0.38
CA LEU A 64 6.64 9.38 0.07
C LEU A 64 6.52 8.32 1.16
N ARG A 65 5.39 8.33 1.86
CA ARG A 65 4.98 7.30 2.80
C ARG A 65 3.52 6.95 2.55
N ILE A 66 3.26 5.68 2.24
CA ILE A 66 1.91 5.13 2.18
C ILE A 66 1.53 4.70 3.60
N ILE A 67 0.32 5.04 4.04
CA ILE A 67 -0.25 4.78 5.38
C ILE A 67 -1.54 4.02 5.20
#